data_AF-A0A6N1C8R4-F1
#
_entry.id   AF-A0A6N1C8R4-F1
#
_cell.length_a   1.000
_cell.length_b   1.000
_cell.length_c   1.000
_cell.angle_alpha   90.00
_cell.angle_beta   90.00
_cell.angle_gamma   90.00
#
_symmetry.space_group_name_H-M   'P 1'
#
loop_
_entity.id
_entity.type
_entity.pdbx_description
1 polymer ?
#
loop_
_entity_poly.entity_id
_entity_poly.type
_entity_poly.pdbx_seq_one_letter_code
_entity_poly.pdbx_strand_id
1 'polypeptide(L)'
;MKTSILNRLLLLILLFSPPLFAQDSGAVYFTMGVHNTEGCNEQNGNCIAKRAPGDPSDPFFPAFWISDWTMYRVMHNYEKNPPPYSNPPSTLTPADYTVSRGTSYYDTTYIPADGDGFGAMMEHYEKYCLPIFPIKNNNYTCSFVSLGNKAYFLTYPQDRPKDMPACCMFSPMNHPPRQDFIQHLPYSAERSQNLDASVQAYALDLQSPQGPILFGYAFYKKMTGQPPYRQPQSFFFSGDTSVANAPIVSQNYTNFRIAKPDPAQTWAQVAAMCPANPPPCQLFEPPASQSNGQKAQWNKLMQRKP
;
A
#
# COMPACT_ATOMS: atom_id res chain seq x y z
N MET A 1 -46.66 24.71 37.03
CA MET A 1 -45.19 24.74 37.08
C MET A 1 -44.69 25.49 35.85
N LYS A 2 -44.11 26.69 36.04
CA LYS A 2 -43.70 27.58 34.96
C LYS A 2 -42.31 27.14 34.47
N THR A 3 -42.26 26.41 33.36
CA THR A 3 -41.01 26.12 32.67
C THR A 3 -40.44 27.43 32.12
N SER A 4 -39.25 27.81 32.61
CA SER A 4 -38.54 29.03 32.23
C SER A 4 -38.31 29.09 30.72
N ILE A 5 -38.55 30.27 30.13
CA ILE A 5 -38.29 30.58 28.71
C ILE A 5 -36.82 30.26 28.33
N LEU A 6 -35.91 30.30 29.30
CA LEU A 6 -34.50 29.93 29.16
C LEU A 6 -34.32 28.46 28.73
N ASN A 7 -35.15 27.54 29.22
CA ASN A 7 -35.09 26.12 28.85
C ASN A 7 -35.60 25.86 27.42
N ARG A 8 -36.48 26.72 26.89
CA ARG A 8 -36.93 26.61 25.49
C ARG A 8 -35.89 27.15 24.51
N LEU A 9 -35.10 28.16 24.90
CA LEU A 9 -34.00 28.65 24.06
C LEU A 9 -32.82 27.67 23.97
N LEU A 10 -32.47 26.96 25.05
CA LEU A 10 -31.38 25.98 25.01
C LEU A 10 -31.68 24.77 24.09
N LEU A 11 -32.94 24.34 24.02
CA LEU A 11 -33.35 23.25 23.11
C LEU A 11 -33.37 23.67 21.63
N LEU A 12 -33.61 24.96 21.34
CA LEU A 12 -33.53 25.50 19.98
C LEU A 12 -32.08 25.65 19.51
N ILE A 13 -31.14 25.98 20.40
CA ILE A 13 -29.71 26.04 20.05
C ILE A 13 -29.16 24.64 19.71
N LEU A 14 -29.62 23.58 20.38
CA LEU A 14 -29.26 22.19 20.05
C LEU A 14 -29.82 21.70 18.70
N LEU A 15 -30.90 22.30 18.19
CA LEU A 15 -31.50 21.98 16.89
C LEU A 15 -30.91 22.80 15.73
N PHE A 16 -30.17 23.88 16.04
CA PHE A 16 -29.46 24.72 15.06
C PHE A 16 -27.93 24.62 15.17
N SER A 17 -27.41 23.78 16.06
CA SER A 17 -26.03 23.30 15.97
C SER A 17 -25.91 22.50 14.66
N PRO A 18 -25.14 22.94 13.67
CA PRO A 18 -24.78 22.05 12.58
C PRO A 18 -24.17 20.79 13.23
N PRO A 19 -24.44 19.58 12.70
CA PRO A 19 -23.73 18.40 13.17
C PRO A 19 -22.24 18.75 13.13
N LEU A 20 -21.63 18.87 14.32
CA LEU A 20 -20.21 19.06 14.44
C LEU A 20 -19.61 17.90 13.66
N PHE A 21 -18.99 18.28 12.56
CA PHE A 21 -18.44 17.46 11.50
C PHE A 21 -18.20 16.02 11.95
N ALA A 22 -18.91 15.07 11.32
CA ALA A 22 -18.29 13.78 11.10
C ALA A 22 -16.92 14.10 10.48
N GLN A 23 -15.85 13.94 11.27
CA GLN A 23 -14.49 14.02 10.76
C GLN A 23 -14.41 12.88 9.76
N ASP A 24 -14.66 13.20 8.51
CA ASP A 24 -14.29 12.38 7.38
C ASP A 24 -12.81 12.10 7.61
N SER A 25 -12.47 10.85 7.94
CA SER A 25 -11.17 10.46 8.49
C SER A 25 -10.01 10.59 7.49
N GLY A 26 -10.16 11.44 6.49
CA GLY A 26 -9.21 11.69 5.43
C GLY A 26 -9.02 10.50 4.49
N ALA A 27 -8.02 10.61 3.64
CA ALA A 27 -7.59 9.53 2.74
C ALA A 27 -6.77 8.46 3.49
N VAL A 28 -7.31 7.89 4.58
CA VAL A 28 -6.67 6.80 5.32
C VAL A 28 -7.19 5.46 4.81
N TYR A 29 -6.26 4.55 4.52
CA TYR A 29 -6.53 3.24 3.92
C TYR A 29 -6.14 2.13 4.88
N PHE A 30 -6.88 1.03 4.81
CA PHE A 30 -6.55 -0.18 5.55
C PHE A 30 -5.24 -0.80 5.08
N THR A 31 -4.30 -1.02 6.01
CA THR A 31 -2.96 -1.57 5.69
C THR A 31 -2.45 -2.63 6.66
N MET A 32 -3.26 -3.08 7.62
CA MET A 32 -2.87 -4.09 8.62
C MET A 32 -1.64 -3.75 9.47
N GLY A 33 -1.36 -2.48 9.75
CA GLY A 33 -0.14 -2.13 10.48
C GLY A 33 1.06 -1.91 9.57
N VAL A 34 1.00 -2.30 8.29
CA VAL A 34 2.14 -2.18 7.37
C VAL A 34 2.48 -0.72 7.09
N HIS A 35 1.48 0.11 6.78
CA HIS A 35 1.68 1.55 6.52
C HIS A 35 0.96 2.47 7.50
N ASN A 36 0.07 1.96 8.33
CA ASN A 36 -0.54 2.69 9.44
C ASN A 36 -1.13 1.70 10.43
N THR A 37 -1.38 2.16 11.65
CA THR A 37 -2.03 1.37 12.69
C THR A 37 -3.54 1.58 12.74
N GLU A 38 -4.14 2.17 11.70
CA GLU A 38 -5.59 2.39 11.67
C GLU A 38 -6.32 1.06 11.72
N GLY A 39 -7.20 0.90 12.71
CA GLY A 39 -7.92 -0.34 12.99
C GLY A 39 -7.12 -1.39 13.77
N CYS A 40 -5.82 -1.21 14.03
CA CYS A 40 -5.01 -2.11 14.86
C CYS A 40 -5.18 -1.78 16.34
N ASN A 41 -5.55 -2.77 17.16
CA ASN A 41 -5.83 -2.59 18.59
C ASN A 41 -5.69 -3.91 19.36
N GLU A 42 -5.76 -3.86 20.69
CA GLU A 42 -5.58 -5.04 21.53
C GLU A 42 -6.53 -6.20 21.18
N GLN A 43 -7.76 -5.91 20.73
CA GLN A 43 -8.76 -6.93 20.42
C GLN A 43 -8.41 -7.76 19.18
N ASN A 44 -7.66 -7.18 18.24
CA ASN A 44 -7.13 -7.90 17.07
C ASN A 44 -5.62 -8.21 17.20
N GLY A 45 -5.07 -8.13 18.41
CA GLY A 45 -3.64 -8.39 18.65
C GLY A 45 -2.71 -7.35 18.02
N ASN A 46 -3.17 -6.10 17.91
CA ASN A 46 -2.46 -4.99 17.26
C ASN A 46 -2.07 -5.30 15.81
N CYS A 47 -2.93 -6.04 15.09
CA CYS A 47 -2.63 -6.57 13.76
C CYS A 47 -1.35 -7.40 13.68
N ILE A 48 -0.89 -8.01 14.78
CA ILE A 48 0.27 -8.91 14.75
C ILE A 48 -0.24 -10.31 14.41
N ALA A 49 0.28 -10.86 13.32
CA ALA A 49 -0.06 -12.20 12.87
C ALA A 49 0.60 -13.25 13.78
N LYS A 50 -0.22 -14.18 14.29
CA LYS A 50 0.28 -15.29 15.11
C LYS A 50 1.14 -16.24 14.28
N ARG A 51 2.21 -16.77 14.88
CA ARG A 51 3.08 -17.81 14.30
C ARG A 51 2.74 -19.16 14.91
N ALA A 52 2.63 -20.20 14.10
CA ALA A 52 2.50 -21.58 14.54
C ALA A 52 3.87 -22.18 14.94
N PRO A 53 3.90 -23.23 15.77
CA PRO A 53 5.12 -23.99 16.00
C PRO A 53 5.71 -24.50 14.68
N GLY A 54 6.96 -24.17 14.40
CA GLY A 54 7.65 -24.54 13.16
C GLY A 54 7.55 -23.51 12.03
N ASP A 55 6.76 -22.45 12.19
CA ASP A 55 6.79 -21.32 11.27
C ASP A 55 8.18 -20.66 11.24
N PRO A 56 8.62 -20.14 10.08
CA PRO A 56 9.85 -19.40 10.00
C PRO A 56 9.78 -18.09 10.79
N SER A 57 10.94 -17.63 11.27
CA SER A 57 11.06 -16.31 11.89
C SER A 57 10.75 -15.18 10.90
N ASP A 58 10.36 -14.01 11.41
CA ASP A 58 10.08 -12.86 10.55
C ASP A 58 11.35 -12.29 9.93
N PRO A 59 11.40 -12.11 8.60
CA PRO A 59 12.42 -11.32 7.93
C PRO A 59 12.34 -9.85 8.37
N PHE A 60 13.51 -9.21 8.46
CA PHE A 60 13.62 -7.78 8.63
C PHE A 60 14.13 -7.14 7.34
N PHE A 61 13.52 -6.02 6.94
CA PHE A 61 14.13 -5.18 5.90
C PHE A 61 15.38 -4.46 6.43
N PRO A 62 16.43 -4.30 5.60
CA PRO A 62 17.56 -3.43 5.92
C PRO A 62 17.11 -1.99 6.22
N ALA A 63 17.91 -1.24 6.97
CA ALA A 63 17.58 0.14 7.38
C ALA A 63 17.37 1.07 6.20
N PHE A 64 18.17 0.88 5.16
CA PHE A 64 18.00 1.51 3.87
C PHE A 64 18.31 0.50 2.79
N TRP A 65 17.58 0.58 1.68
CA TRP A 65 17.82 -0.27 0.53
C TRP A 65 17.20 0.33 -0.73
N ILE A 66 17.67 -0.17 -1.86
CA ILE A 66 17.14 0.15 -3.18
C ILE A 66 16.97 -1.17 -3.92
N SER A 67 15.86 -1.32 -4.63
CA SER A 67 15.65 -2.46 -5.52
C SER A 67 14.89 -2.04 -6.74
N ASP A 68 15.39 -2.44 -7.90
CA ASP A 68 14.58 -2.40 -9.11
C ASP A 68 13.57 -3.54 -9.04
N TRP A 69 12.51 -3.47 -9.83
CA TRP A 69 11.57 -4.57 -9.94
C TRP A 69 10.98 -4.68 -11.34
N THR A 70 10.59 -5.91 -11.67
CA THR A 70 9.72 -6.20 -12.81
C THR A 70 8.34 -6.52 -12.27
N MET A 71 7.33 -5.78 -12.71
CA MET A 71 5.95 -5.99 -12.29
C MET A 71 5.19 -6.79 -13.34
N TYR A 72 4.57 -7.87 -12.90
CA TYR A 72 3.63 -8.67 -13.68
C TYR A 72 2.21 -8.35 -13.21
N ARG A 73 1.39 -7.82 -14.09
CA ARG A 73 -0.07 -7.74 -13.88
C ARG A 73 -0.70 -8.92 -14.61
N VAL A 74 -1.13 -9.93 -13.86
CA VAL A 74 -1.76 -11.14 -14.40
C VAL A 74 -3.27 -10.91 -14.41
N MET A 75 -3.86 -10.96 -15.60
CA MET A 75 -5.27 -10.64 -15.87
C MET A 75 -6.11 -11.90 -16.10
N HIS A 76 -5.49 -12.96 -16.61
CA HIS A 76 -6.16 -14.21 -16.95
C HIS A 76 -5.42 -15.40 -16.32
N ASN A 77 -6.15 -16.49 -16.06
CA ASN A 77 -5.60 -17.72 -15.46
C ASN A 77 -4.90 -17.53 -14.11
N TYR A 78 -5.11 -16.40 -13.42
CA TYR A 78 -4.42 -16.06 -12.18
C TYR A 78 -4.83 -16.97 -11.02
N GLU A 79 -6.05 -17.53 -11.05
CA GLU A 79 -6.56 -18.46 -10.03
C GLU A 79 -5.76 -19.75 -9.99
N LYS A 80 -5.26 -20.20 -11.14
CA LYS A 80 -4.42 -21.41 -11.27
C LYS A 80 -2.93 -21.11 -11.09
N ASN A 81 -2.58 -19.83 -10.99
CA ASN A 81 -1.21 -19.35 -10.96
C ASN A 81 -1.04 -18.32 -9.85
N PRO A 82 -1.25 -18.68 -8.56
CA PRO A 82 -1.10 -17.73 -7.47
C PRO A 82 0.38 -17.32 -7.24
N PRO A 83 0.66 -16.08 -6.82
CA PRO A 83 2.01 -15.63 -6.47
C PRO A 83 2.48 -16.27 -5.15
N PRO A 84 3.79 -16.25 -4.85
CA PRO A 84 4.87 -15.52 -5.54
C PRO A 84 5.33 -16.15 -6.85
N TYR A 85 5.93 -15.31 -7.70
CA TYR A 85 6.47 -15.68 -9.01
C TYR A 85 7.98 -15.43 -9.03
N SER A 86 8.81 -16.27 -9.66
CA SER A 86 10.22 -15.95 -9.94
C SER A 86 10.35 -15.09 -11.20
N ASN A 87 9.62 -15.51 -12.22
CA ASN A 87 9.27 -14.89 -13.52
C ASN A 87 7.77 -15.23 -13.74
N PRO A 88 7.05 -14.69 -14.75
CA PRO A 88 5.65 -15.07 -14.87
C PRO A 88 5.58 -16.60 -15.00
N PRO A 89 4.70 -17.29 -14.24
CA PRO A 89 4.63 -18.75 -14.25
C PRO A 89 4.65 -19.31 -15.68
N SER A 90 5.37 -20.40 -15.91
CA SER A 90 5.55 -20.98 -17.26
C SER A 90 4.25 -21.43 -17.92
N THR A 91 3.21 -21.60 -17.12
CA THR A 91 1.81 -21.88 -17.47
C THR A 91 1.04 -20.65 -17.94
N LEU A 92 1.57 -19.43 -17.76
CA LEU A 92 1.01 -18.20 -18.32
C LEU A 92 1.62 -17.92 -19.70
N THR A 93 0.79 -17.41 -20.59
CA THR A 93 1.18 -16.90 -21.91
C THR A 93 1.24 -15.37 -21.90
N PRO A 94 1.89 -14.71 -22.87
CA PRO A 94 1.92 -13.24 -22.95
C PRO A 94 0.54 -12.56 -23.06
N ALA A 95 -0.53 -13.29 -23.38
CA ALA A 95 -1.90 -12.77 -23.37
C ALA A 95 -2.51 -12.73 -21.95
N ASP A 96 -1.93 -13.46 -21.00
CA ASP A 96 -2.43 -13.56 -19.64
C ASP A 96 -1.92 -12.43 -18.74
N TYR A 97 -0.82 -11.74 -19.11
CA TYR A 97 -0.20 -10.72 -18.27
C TYR A 97 0.40 -9.54 -19.05
N THR A 98 0.56 -8.41 -18.37
CA THR A 98 1.39 -7.28 -18.84
C THR A 98 2.61 -7.11 -17.95
N VAL A 99 3.67 -6.51 -18.50
CA VAL A 99 4.92 -6.25 -17.80
C VAL A 99 5.20 -4.76 -17.70
N SER A 100 5.60 -4.29 -16.53
CA SER A 100 6.18 -2.97 -16.33
C SER A 100 7.38 -3.02 -15.39
N ARG A 101 8.02 -1.88 -15.14
CA ARG A 101 9.24 -1.76 -14.34
C ARG A 101 9.18 -0.55 -13.43
N GLY A 102 10.08 -0.55 -12.47
CA GLY A 102 10.27 0.56 -11.57
C GLY A 102 11.31 0.24 -10.51
N THR A 103 11.36 1.10 -9.50
CA THR A 103 12.34 1.00 -8.41
C THR A 103 11.70 1.40 -7.09
N SER A 104 11.98 0.62 -6.07
CA SER A 104 11.63 0.92 -4.68
C SER A 104 12.85 1.40 -3.92
N TYR A 105 12.68 2.47 -3.16
CA TYR A 105 13.67 3.12 -2.32
C TYR A 105 13.15 3.17 -0.91
N TYR A 106 13.99 2.83 0.06
CA TYR A 106 13.61 2.81 1.46
C TYR A 106 14.73 3.36 2.35
N ASP A 107 14.38 4.16 3.34
CA ASP A 107 15.30 4.66 4.36
C ASP A 107 14.55 4.91 5.68
N THR A 108 14.71 4.03 6.66
CA THR A 108 14.12 4.17 8.00
C THR A 108 14.78 5.25 8.85
N THR A 109 15.94 5.78 8.44
CA THR A 109 16.72 6.77 9.20
C THR A 109 16.32 8.21 8.87
N TYR A 110 15.50 8.40 7.84
CA TYR A 110 15.00 9.71 7.44
C TYR A 110 14.09 10.31 8.52
N ILE A 111 14.28 11.59 8.83
CA ILE A 111 13.40 12.37 9.70
C ILE A 111 12.83 13.52 8.87
N PRO A 112 11.49 13.61 8.70
CA PRO A 112 10.86 14.74 8.04
C PRO A 112 11.19 16.07 8.70
N ALA A 113 11.24 17.15 7.91
CA ALA A 113 11.59 18.49 8.41
C ALA A 113 10.61 19.03 9.47
N ASP A 114 9.35 18.58 9.44
CA ASP A 114 8.32 18.94 10.42
C ASP A 114 8.25 17.99 11.63
N GLY A 115 9.11 16.96 11.66
CA GLY A 115 9.20 16.00 12.76
C GLY A 115 8.04 15.00 12.85
N ASP A 116 7.14 14.95 11.87
CA ASP A 116 5.99 14.04 11.89
C ASP A 116 6.39 12.59 11.52
N GLY A 117 6.78 11.83 12.54
CA GLY A 117 7.19 10.43 12.38
C GLY A 117 8.61 10.30 11.84
N PHE A 118 8.89 9.15 11.23
CA PHE A 118 10.21 8.83 10.68
C PHE A 118 10.10 7.85 9.51
N GLY A 119 11.19 7.75 8.75
CA GLY A 119 11.34 6.92 7.58
C GLY A 119 10.90 7.61 6.29
N ALA A 120 11.49 7.17 5.18
CA ALA A 120 11.07 7.51 3.83
C ALA A 120 10.96 6.26 2.96
N MET A 121 9.97 6.25 2.09
CA MET A 121 9.79 5.25 1.02
C MET A 121 9.43 5.99 -0.26
N MET A 122 9.98 5.53 -1.38
CA MET A 122 9.45 5.86 -2.69
C MET A 122 9.31 4.57 -3.50
N GLU A 123 8.13 4.34 -4.08
CA GLU A 123 7.95 3.39 -5.18
C GLU A 123 7.76 4.19 -6.46
N HIS A 124 8.74 4.10 -7.36
CA HIS A 124 8.71 4.76 -8.67
C HIS A 124 8.31 3.77 -9.75
N TYR A 125 7.28 4.09 -10.53
CA TYR A 125 6.68 3.27 -11.57
C TYR A 125 6.95 3.88 -12.93
N GLU A 126 7.59 3.15 -13.84
CA GLU A 126 7.95 3.65 -15.17
C GLU A 126 6.85 3.33 -16.19
N LYS A 127 6.28 4.37 -16.82
CA LYS A 127 5.28 4.31 -17.90
C LYS A 127 3.98 3.57 -17.59
N TYR A 128 3.87 2.94 -16.43
CA TYR A 128 2.71 2.18 -16.01
C TYR A 128 2.54 2.26 -14.49
N CYS A 129 1.65 3.14 -14.06
CA CYS A 129 1.40 3.43 -12.66
C CYS A 129 0.67 2.26 -11.95
N LEU A 130 0.84 2.18 -10.63
CA LEU A 130 0.28 1.16 -9.74
C LEU A 130 -1.23 0.93 -9.97
N PRO A 131 -1.66 -0.26 -10.43
CA PRO A 131 -3.07 -0.55 -10.79
C PRO A 131 -3.97 -0.88 -9.57
N ILE A 132 -3.79 -0.23 -8.42
CA ILE A 132 -4.68 -0.43 -7.25
C ILE A 132 -5.89 0.50 -7.27
N PHE A 133 -5.88 1.52 -8.13
CA PHE A 133 -6.95 2.49 -8.27
C PHE A 133 -7.80 2.19 -9.51
N PRO A 134 -9.10 2.53 -9.49
CA PRO A 134 -10.01 2.33 -10.62
C PRO A 134 -9.75 3.36 -11.73
N ILE A 135 -8.53 3.36 -12.28
CA ILE A 135 -8.09 4.26 -13.35
C ILE A 135 -8.08 3.45 -14.65
N LYS A 136 -8.92 3.85 -15.60
CA LYS A 136 -9.07 3.15 -16.89
C LYS A 136 -7.78 3.07 -17.70
N ASN A 137 -6.94 4.10 -17.60
CA ASN A 137 -5.65 4.15 -18.28
C ASN A 137 -4.56 4.60 -17.31
N ASN A 138 -3.82 3.64 -16.78
CA ASN A 138 -2.68 3.86 -15.90
C ASN A 138 -1.34 3.80 -16.65
N ASN A 139 -1.32 3.97 -17.98
CA ASN A 139 -0.10 4.05 -18.79
C ASN A 139 0.60 5.41 -18.65
N TYR A 140 1.11 5.72 -17.46
CA TYR A 140 1.92 6.91 -17.18
C TYR A 140 2.89 6.64 -16.04
N THR A 141 3.94 7.45 -15.94
CA THR A 141 4.97 7.35 -14.91
C THR A 141 4.48 8.03 -13.62
N CYS A 142 4.67 7.38 -12.48
CA CYS A 142 4.23 7.90 -11.19
C CYS A 142 5.13 7.47 -10.04
N SER A 143 5.02 8.16 -8.90
CA SER A 143 5.69 7.75 -7.65
C SER A 143 4.74 7.82 -6.46
N PHE A 144 4.73 6.78 -5.63
CA PHE A 144 4.16 6.81 -4.28
C PHE A 144 5.27 7.10 -3.30
N VAL A 145 5.13 8.15 -2.50
CA VAL A 145 6.19 8.60 -1.59
C VAL A 145 5.63 8.75 -0.19
N SER A 146 6.09 7.94 0.76
CA SER A 146 5.77 8.10 2.18
C SER A 146 6.93 8.77 2.90
N LEU A 147 6.65 9.85 3.64
CA LEU A 147 7.59 10.63 4.45
C LEU A 147 7.04 10.77 5.85
N GLY A 148 7.69 10.11 6.81
CA GLY A 148 7.19 10.06 8.17
C GLY A 148 5.83 9.37 8.21
N ASN A 149 4.79 10.06 8.64
CA ASN A 149 3.41 9.54 8.68
C ASN A 149 2.53 9.98 7.50
N LYS A 150 3.09 10.63 6.47
CA LYS A 150 2.31 11.16 5.33
C LYS A 150 2.75 10.51 4.02
N ALA A 151 1.80 10.29 3.12
CA ALA A 151 2.07 9.82 1.78
C ALA A 151 1.59 10.80 0.71
N TYR A 152 2.38 10.90 -0.35
CA TYR A 152 2.17 11.75 -1.51
C TYR A 152 2.18 10.90 -2.77
N PHE A 153 1.49 11.38 -3.79
CA PHE A 153 1.51 10.80 -5.11
C PHE A 153 2.05 11.82 -6.10
N LEU A 154 3.06 11.44 -6.88
CA LEU A 154 3.72 12.28 -7.87
C LEU A 154 3.45 11.74 -9.27
N THR A 155 3.27 12.65 -10.23
CA THR A 155 3.19 12.33 -11.66
C THR A 155 4.04 13.27 -12.49
N TYR A 156 4.50 12.79 -13.64
CA TYR A 156 5.61 13.41 -14.35
C TYR A 156 5.18 14.01 -15.71
N PRO A 157 5.67 15.21 -16.08
CA PRO A 157 5.20 15.93 -17.27
C PRO A 157 5.25 15.18 -18.60
N GLN A 158 6.10 14.15 -18.72
CA GLN A 158 6.37 13.45 -19.97
C GLN A 158 5.18 12.60 -20.44
N ASP A 159 4.42 12.04 -19.50
CA ASP A 159 3.30 11.12 -19.79
C ASP A 159 2.11 11.26 -18.83
N ARG A 160 2.15 12.21 -17.89
CA ARG A 160 1.05 12.53 -16.98
C ARG A 160 -0.25 12.87 -17.73
N PRO A 161 -1.40 12.26 -17.35
CA PRO A 161 -2.71 12.63 -17.88
C PRO A 161 -3.03 14.11 -17.69
N LYS A 162 -3.72 14.72 -18.67
CA LYS A 162 -3.95 16.17 -18.77
C LYS A 162 -4.53 16.81 -17.49
N ASP A 163 -5.45 16.12 -16.83
CA ASP A 163 -6.18 16.65 -15.68
C ASP A 163 -5.64 16.12 -14.33
N MET A 164 -4.52 15.41 -14.35
CA MET A 164 -3.88 14.88 -13.15
C MET A 164 -2.85 15.88 -12.59
N PRO A 165 -2.88 16.20 -11.28
CA PRO A 165 -1.92 17.13 -10.70
C PRO A 165 -0.51 16.54 -10.65
N ALA A 166 0.52 17.40 -10.68
CA ALA A 166 1.91 16.98 -10.51
C ALA A 166 2.15 16.25 -9.19
N CYS A 167 1.46 16.72 -8.15
CA CYS A 167 1.50 16.15 -6.82
C CYS A 167 0.15 16.31 -6.12
N CYS A 168 -0.20 15.32 -5.31
CA CYS A 168 -1.31 15.38 -4.35
C CYS A 168 -0.96 14.61 -3.06
N MET A 169 -1.66 14.92 -1.97
CA MET A 169 -1.60 14.18 -0.71
C MET A 169 -2.38 12.88 -0.85
N PHE A 170 -1.68 11.74 -0.85
CA PHE A 170 -2.29 10.43 -0.95
C PHE A 170 -2.95 10.01 0.36
N SER A 171 -2.26 10.18 1.48
CA SER A 171 -2.81 9.88 2.81
C SER A 171 -2.12 10.72 3.88
N PRO A 172 -2.88 11.31 4.82
CA PRO A 172 -2.31 11.98 5.99
C PRO A 172 -1.86 11.00 7.08
N MET A 173 -2.10 9.69 6.91
CA MET A 173 -1.72 8.62 7.84
C MET A 173 -1.26 7.40 7.05
N ASN A 174 -0.05 7.50 6.50
CA ASN A 174 0.63 6.43 5.80
C ASN A 174 2.14 6.63 5.93
N HIS A 175 2.78 5.73 6.68
CA HIS A 175 4.21 5.65 6.84
C HIS A 175 4.83 4.59 5.92
N PRO A 176 6.14 4.69 5.64
CA PRO A 176 6.92 3.58 5.06
C PRO A 176 6.75 2.27 5.83
N PRO A 177 6.73 1.09 5.18
CA PRO A 177 6.71 -0.20 5.87
C PRO A 177 7.88 -0.34 6.85
N ARG A 178 7.59 -0.44 8.14
CA ARG A 178 8.64 -0.58 9.18
C ARG A 178 9.50 -1.81 8.92
N GLN A 179 10.74 -1.86 9.45
CA GLN A 179 11.65 -2.98 9.15
C GLN A 179 11.08 -4.36 9.53
N ASP A 180 10.23 -4.38 10.55
CA ASP A 180 9.56 -5.54 11.13
C ASP A 180 8.14 -5.76 10.60
N PHE A 181 7.71 -5.05 9.55
CA PHE A 181 6.32 -5.07 9.08
C PHE A 181 5.79 -6.47 8.72
N ILE A 182 6.65 -7.44 8.45
CA ILE A 182 6.26 -8.83 8.18
C ILE A 182 5.56 -9.48 9.37
N GLN A 183 5.77 -9.00 10.59
CA GLN A 183 5.00 -9.44 11.76
C GLN A 183 3.48 -9.27 11.57
N HIS A 184 3.05 -8.36 10.69
CA HIS A 184 1.65 -8.11 10.41
C HIS A 184 1.02 -9.08 9.41
N LEU A 185 1.84 -9.87 8.71
CA LEU A 185 1.39 -10.79 7.68
C LEU A 185 1.52 -12.23 8.19
N PRO A 186 0.49 -13.09 8.06
CA PRO A 186 0.61 -14.49 8.43
C PRO A 186 1.49 -15.21 7.42
N TYR A 187 2.28 -16.15 7.92
CA TYR A 187 3.07 -17.04 7.07
C TYR A 187 2.15 -17.96 6.25
N SER A 188 2.50 -18.17 4.98
CA SER A 188 1.80 -19.08 4.08
C SER A 188 2.74 -20.16 3.58
N ALA A 189 2.63 -21.36 4.17
CA ALA A 189 3.36 -22.53 3.74
C ALA A 189 3.01 -22.92 2.29
N GLU A 190 1.73 -22.84 1.94
CA GLU A 190 1.23 -23.12 0.58
C GLU A 190 1.87 -22.20 -0.46
N ARG A 191 1.78 -20.88 -0.29
CA ARG A 191 2.40 -19.93 -1.23
C ARG A 191 3.91 -20.07 -1.29
N SER A 192 4.54 -20.45 -0.18
CA SER A 192 5.97 -20.75 -0.17
C SER A 192 6.35 -21.90 -1.11
N GLN A 193 5.44 -22.86 -1.36
CA GLN A 193 5.64 -23.95 -2.31
C GLN A 193 5.59 -23.51 -3.78
N ASN A 194 5.02 -22.35 -4.10
CA ASN A 194 4.88 -21.88 -5.49
C ASN A 194 6.23 -21.68 -6.20
N LEU A 195 7.32 -21.56 -5.43
CA LEU A 195 8.69 -21.51 -5.92
C LEU A 195 9.54 -22.62 -5.31
N ASP A 196 9.02 -23.85 -5.31
CA ASP A 196 9.69 -25.07 -4.83
C ASP A 196 10.24 -24.93 -3.40
N ALA A 197 9.48 -24.24 -2.55
CA ALA A 197 9.88 -23.94 -1.18
C ALA A 197 11.22 -23.18 -1.06
N SER A 198 11.68 -22.47 -2.09
CA SER A 198 12.90 -21.65 -2.04
C SER A 198 12.70 -20.32 -1.30
N VAL A 199 11.44 -19.92 -1.10
CA VAL A 199 11.03 -18.66 -0.45
C VAL A 199 10.19 -18.90 0.81
N GLN A 200 10.05 -17.86 1.62
CA GLN A 200 9.07 -17.74 2.69
C GLN A 200 8.06 -16.67 2.27
N ALA A 201 6.82 -17.07 2.05
CA ALA A 201 5.73 -16.17 1.69
C ALA A 201 4.90 -15.81 2.93
N TYR A 202 4.58 -14.53 3.06
CA TYR A 202 3.72 -13.98 4.11
C TYR A 202 2.63 -13.16 3.42
N ALA A 203 1.36 -13.51 3.63
CA ALA A 203 0.29 -12.92 2.84
C ALA A 203 -1.05 -12.93 3.56
N LEU A 204 -1.87 -11.95 3.23
CA LEU A 204 -3.26 -11.85 3.64
C LEU A 204 -4.17 -12.03 2.42
N ASP A 205 -5.21 -12.82 2.63
CA ASP A 205 -6.33 -12.97 1.70
C ASP A 205 -7.61 -12.56 2.43
N LEU A 206 -8.21 -11.44 2.04
CA LEU A 206 -9.41 -10.89 2.64
C LEU A 206 -10.55 -10.82 1.63
N GLN A 207 -11.76 -11.01 2.13
CA GLN A 207 -12.97 -10.65 1.40
C GLN A 207 -13.29 -9.18 1.68
N SER A 208 -13.54 -8.42 0.61
CA SER A 208 -14.01 -7.04 0.68
C SER A 208 -15.25 -6.88 -0.20
N PRO A 209 -16.16 -5.94 0.10
CA PRO A 209 -17.27 -5.62 -0.79
C PRO A 209 -16.85 -5.22 -2.22
N GLN A 210 -15.61 -4.73 -2.39
CA GLN A 210 -15.02 -4.33 -3.67
C GLN A 210 -14.35 -5.50 -4.43
N GLY A 211 -14.39 -6.72 -3.88
CA GLY A 211 -13.68 -7.87 -4.40
C GLY A 211 -12.63 -8.41 -3.42
N PRO A 212 -11.98 -9.53 -3.74
CA PRO A 212 -10.98 -10.11 -2.87
C PRO A 212 -9.70 -9.27 -2.83
N ILE A 213 -9.15 -9.11 -1.63
CA ILE A 213 -7.90 -8.40 -1.38
C ILE A 213 -6.80 -9.42 -1.12
N LEU A 214 -5.77 -9.41 -1.94
CA LEU A 214 -4.50 -10.07 -1.73
C LEU A 214 -3.46 -9.00 -1.36
N PHE A 215 -2.65 -9.27 -0.34
CA PHE A 215 -1.49 -8.46 0.00
C PHE A 215 -0.42 -9.33 0.64
N GLY A 216 0.76 -9.43 0.06
CA GLY A 216 1.80 -10.31 0.57
C GLY A 216 3.18 -10.04 0.03
N TYR A 217 4.17 -10.57 0.75
CA TYR A 217 5.58 -10.46 0.44
C TYR A 217 6.20 -11.85 0.48
N ALA A 218 7.17 -12.09 -0.39
CA ALA A 218 8.01 -13.28 -0.34
C ALA A 218 9.48 -12.89 -0.16
N PHE A 219 10.21 -13.72 0.58
CA PHE A 219 11.64 -13.55 0.87
C PHE A 219 12.36 -14.84 0.55
N TYR A 220 13.60 -14.74 0.06
CA TYR A 220 14.43 -15.93 -0.08
C TYR A 220 14.72 -16.55 1.30
N LYS A 221 14.59 -17.89 1.42
CA LYS A 221 14.90 -18.59 2.68
C LYS A 221 16.35 -18.40 3.12
N LYS A 222 17.26 -18.41 2.14
CA LYS A 222 18.70 -18.27 2.37
C LYS A 222 19.01 -16.84 2.79
N MET A 223 19.57 -16.71 3.99
CA MET A 223 20.11 -15.43 4.45
C MET A 223 21.39 -15.09 3.68
N THR A 224 21.58 -13.79 3.42
CA THR A 224 22.74 -13.23 2.73
C THR A 224 23.18 -11.93 3.41
N GLY A 225 24.32 -11.37 3.02
CA GLY A 225 24.81 -10.08 3.52
C GLY A 225 25.39 -10.08 4.94
N GLN A 226 25.74 -8.88 5.42
CA GLN A 226 26.31 -8.62 6.74
C GLN A 226 25.71 -7.33 7.35
N PRO A 227 24.98 -7.40 8.49
CA PRO A 227 24.56 -8.63 9.15
C PRO A 227 23.65 -9.48 8.24
N PRO A 228 23.53 -10.81 8.48
CA PRO A 228 22.69 -11.66 7.66
C PRO A 228 21.23 -11.20 7.65
N TYR A 229 20.64 -11.13 6.45
CA TYR A 229 19.23 -10.82 6.22
C TYR A 229 18.64 -11.70 5.12
N ARG A 230 17.31 -11.85 5.09
CA ARG A 230 16.64 -12.51 3.97
C ARG A 230 16.32 -11.47 2.91
N GLN A 231 16.83 -11.68 1.70
CA GLN A 231 16.59 -10.76 0.61
C GLN A 231 15.11 -10.82 0.18
N PRO A 232 14.44 -9.67 -0.01
CA PRO A 232 13.09 -9.62 -0.56
C PRO A 232 13.09 -10.22 -1.97
N GLN A 233 12.10 -11.07 -2.25
CA GLN A 233 11.94 -11.73 -3.54
C GLN A 233 10.82 -11.07 -4.35
N SER A 234 9.65 -10.89 -3.75
CA SER A 234 8.54 -10.19 -4.41
C SER A 234 7.62 -9.51 -3.40
N PHE A 235 6.93 -8.48 -3.87
CA PHE A 235 5.72 -7.93 -3.28
C PHE A 235 4.56 -8.23 -4.24
N PHE A 236 3.47 -8.80 -3.74
CA PHE A 236 2.32 -9.15 -4.55
C PHE A 236 1.02 -8.75 -3.88
N PHE A 237 0.05 -8.33 -4.67
CA PHE A 237 -1.23 -7.81 -4.19
C PHE A 237 -2.30 -7.92 -5.28
N SER A 238 -3.56 -7.76 -4.90
CA SER A 238 -4.65 -7.55 -5.84
C SER A 238 -4.84 -6.06 -6.09
N GLY A 239 -4.88 -5.65 -7.34
CA GLY A 239 -5.27 -4.30 -7.74
C GLY A 239 -6.78 -4.17 -7.91
N ASP A 240 -7.19 -3.12 -8.63
CA ASP A 240 -8.59 -2.97 -9.01
C ASP A 240 -8.97 -4.00 -10.10
N THR A 241 -9.94 -4.85 -9.80
CA THR A 241 -10.39 -5.93 -10.70
C THR A 241 -11.47 -5.46 -11.67
N SER A 242 -11.99 -4.26 -11.50
CA SER A 242 -13.13 -3.75 -12.28
C SER A 242 -12.69 -2.93 -13.50
N VAL A 243 -11.98 -1.82 -13.28
CA VAL A 243 -11.59 -0.84 -14.27
C VAL A 243 -10.15 -1.06 -14.74
N ALA A 244 -9.22 -1.25 -13.80
CA ALA A 244 -7.80 -1.48 -14.10
C ALA A 244 -7.51 -2.94 -14.52
N ASN A 245 -8.45 -3.86 -14.29
CA ASN A 245 -8.33 -5.30 -14.56
C ASN A 245 -7.00 -5.88 -14.06
N ALA A 246 -6.77 -5.79 -12.74
CA ALA A 246 -5.52 -6.21 -12.10
C ALA A 246 -5.75 -7.20 -10.94
N PRO A 247 -6.33 -8.39 -11.21
CA PRO A 247 -6.65 -9.35 -10.15
C PRO A 247 -5.43 -9.82 -9.35
N ILE A 248 -4.29 -10.01 -10.02
CA ILE A 248 -3.00 -10.22 -9.35
C ILE A 248 -1.94 -9.31 -9.96
N VAL A 249 -1.20 -8.66 -9.09
CA VAL A 249 0.00 -7.90 -9.40
C VAL A 249 1.15 -8.47 -8.59
N SER A 250 2.29 -8.72 -9.20
CA SER A 250 3.53 -9.15 -8.53
C SER A 250 4.69 -8.30 -8.99
N GLN A 251 5.30 -7.57 -8.07
CA GLN A 251 6.56 -6.87 -8.24
C GLN A 251 7.69 -7.78 -7.79
N ASN A 252 8.46 -8.26 -8.74
CA ASN A 252 9.59 -9.14 -8.47
C ASN A 252 10.86 -8.31 -8.35
N TYR A 253 11.48 -8.33 -7.17
CA TYR A 253 12.66 -7.54 -6.86
C TYR A 253 13.90 -8.06 -7.60
N THR A 254 14.66 -7.12 -8.16
CA THR A 254 15.90 -7.32 -8.90
C THR A 254 16.91 -6.24 -8.50
N ASN A 255 18.21 -6.51 -8.66
CA ASN A 255 19.28 -5.55 -8.31
C ASN A 255 19.15 -4.98 -6.88
N PHE A 256 18.67 -5.81 -5.94
CA PHE A 256 18.51 -5.43 -4.54
C PHE A 256 19.89 -5.09 -3.96
N ARG A 257 19.96 -3.93 -3.30
CA ARG A 257 21.19 -3.44 -2.68
C ARG A 257 20.88 -2.65 -1.42
N ILE A 258 21.70 -2.87 -0.40
CA ILE A 258 21.71 -2.06 0.82
C ILE A 258 22.52 -0.80 0.51
N ALA A 259 21.84 0.20 -0.02
CA ALA A 259 22.42 1.50 -0.36
C ALA A 259 21.47 2.60 0.09
N LYS A 260 22.01 3.70 0.62
CA LYS A 260 21.20 4.83 1.03
C LYS A 260 20.69 5.55 -0.23
N PRO A 261 19.37 5.73 -0.40
CA PRO A 261 18.86 6.47 -1.56
C PRO A 261 19.35 7.92 -1.55
N ASP A 262 19.60 8.47 -2.74
CA ASP A 262 19.87 9.90 -2.91
C ASP A 262 18.55 10.68 -2.78
N PRO A 263 18.37 11.53 -1.75
CA PRO A 263 17.15 12.30 -1.56
C PRO A 263 16.76 13.15 -2.78
N ALA A 264 17.74 13.68 -3.51
CA ALA A 264 17.49 14.53 -4.68
C ALA A 264 16.79 13.76 -5.81
N GLN A 265 17.06 12.45 -5.92
CA GLN A 265 16.43 11.56 -6.88
C GLN A 265 15.18 10.87 -6.34
N THR A 266 14.85 11.05 -5.07
CA THR A 266 13.70 10.41 -4.43
C THR A 266 12.78 11.45 -3.77
N TRP A 267 12.73 11.50 -2.45
CA TRP A 267 11.71 12.23 -1.71
C TRP A 267 11.88 13.74 -1.67
N ALA A 268 13.04 14.30 -2.02
CA ALA A 268 13.16 15.75 -2.22
C ALA A 268 12.28 16.23 -3.39
N GLN A 269 11.89 15.34 -4.30
CA GLN A 269 10.93 15.64 -5.35
C GLN A 269 9.57 16.08 -4.79
N VAL A 270 9.16 15.61 -3.61
CA VAL A 270 7.91 16.05 -2.97
C VAL A 270 7.96 17.55 -2.73
N ALA A 271 9.04 18.07 -2.13
CA ALA A 271 9.19 19.51 -1.90
C ALA A 271 9.32 20.30 -3.21
N ALA A 272 9.88 19.71 -4.26
CA ALA A 272 10.04 20.36 -5.57
C ALA A 272 8.73 20.39 -6.39
N MET A 273 7.87 19.40 -6.26
CA MET A 273 6.69 19.21 -7.11
C MET A 273 5.37 19.56 -6.41
N CYS A 274 5.30 19.44 -5.09
CA CYS A 274 4.08 19.69 -4.32
C CYS A 274 3.98 21.18 -3.92
N PRO A 275 2.79 21.78 -3.99
CA PRO A 275 2.56 23.04 -3.30
C PRO A 275 2.68 22.81 -1.78
N ALA A 276 2.85 23.89 -1.00
CA ALA A 276 2.98 23.80 0.46
C ALA A 276 1.83 23.02 1.13
N ASN A 277 0.61 23.14 0.58
CA ASN A 277 -0.56 22.37 0.98
C ASN A 277 -1.10 21.61 -0.25
N PRO A 278 -0.60 20.39 -0.53
CA PRO A 278 -1.09 19.62 -1.67
C PRO A 278 -2.54 19.21 -1.46
N PRO A 279 -3.38 19.28 -2.50
CA PRO A 279 -4.75 18.82 -2.40
C PRO A 279 -4.77 17.29 -2.17
N PRO A 280 -5.83 16.74 -1.57
CA PRO A 280 -6.03 15.29 -1.53
C PRO A 280 -6.01 14.69 -2.94
N CYS A 281 -5.46 13.50 -3.07
CA CYS A 281 -5.43 12.78 -4.33
C CYS A 281 -6.84 12.38 -4.81
N GLN A 282 -7.24 12.91 -5.96
CA GLN A 282 -8.46 12.50 -6.67
C GLN A 282 -8.16 11.33 -7.63
N LEU A 283 -7.54 10.27 -7.12
CA LEU A 283 -7.18 9.08 -7.93
C LEU A 283 -8.36 8.13 -8.20
N PHE A 284 -9.53 8.47 -7.65
CA PHE A 284 -10.81 7.87 -7.95
C PHE A 284 -11.56 8.91 -8.77
N GLU A 285 -11.90 8.67 -10.04
CA GLU A 285 -12.93 9.51 -10.69
C GLU A 285 -14.18 9.46 -9.80
N PRO A 286 -14.62 10.54 -9.13
CA PRO A 286 -15.85 10.44 -8.37
C PRO A 286 -16.99 10.53 -9.38
N PRO A 287 -17.88 9.52 -9.49
CA PRO A 287 -19.20 9.80 -10.03
C PRO A 287 -19.78 10.96 -9.22
N ALA A 288 -20.38 11.95 -9.88
CA ALA A 288 -21.08 13.01 -9.19
C ALA A 288 -22.03 12.37 -8.15
N SER A 289 -21.80 12.68 -6.86
CA SER A 289 -22.45 12.18 -5.63
C SER A 289 -21.81 11.04 -4.81
N GLN A 290 -20.67 10.44 -5.18
CA GLN A 290 -20.07 9.43 -4.29
C GLN A 290 -19.11 10.05 -3.26
N SER A 291 -19.57 10.03 -2.01
CA SER A 291 -18.75 10.19 -0.80
C SER A 291 -17.59 9.21 -0.79
N ASN A 292 -16.64 9.38 0.14
CA ASN A 292 -15.49 8.51 0.43
C ASN A 292 -15.81 7.01 0.72
N GLY A 293 -16.99 6.50 0.34
CA GLY A 293 -17.68 5.29 0.81
C GLY A 293 -17.36 3.97 0.13
N GLN A 294 -16.21 3.80 -0.54
CA GLN A 294 -15.80 2.51 -1.15
C GLN A 294 -14.43 2.00 -0.68
N LYS A 295 -13.74 2.69 0.24
CA LYS A 295 -12.48 2.19 0.82
C LYS A 295 -12.74 0.87 1.57
N ALA A 296 -11.81 -0.07 1.46
CA ALA A 296 -11.78 -1.25 2.33
C ALA A 296 -11.67 -0.79 3.80
N GLN A 297 -12.76 -0.93 4.55
CA GLN A 297 -12.84 -0.54 5.97
C GLN A 297 -12.64 -1.79 6.83
N TRP A 298 -11.86 -1.69 7.91
CA TRP A 298 -11.53 -2.82 8.78
C TRP A 298 -12.76 -3.62 9.21
N ASN A 299 -13.82 -2.93 9.63
CA ASN A 299 -15.07 -3.55 10.10
C ASN A 299 -15.86 -4.31 9.02
N LYS A 300 -15.47 -4.20 7.75
CA LYS A 300 -16.11 -4.88 6.61
C LYS A 300 -15.22 -5.96 5.98
N LEU A 301 -13.99 -6.12 6.47
CA LEU A 301 -13.04 -7.11 5.94
C LEU A 301 -13.14 -8.41 6.74
N MET A 302 -13.29 -9.52 6.02
CA MET A 302 -13.32 -10.85 6.61
C MET A 302 -12.17 -11.67 6.04
N GLN A 303 -11.42 -12.37 6.90
CA GLN A 303 -10.44 -13.34 6.42
C GLN A 303 -11.14 -14.45 5.63
N ARG A 304 -10.55 -14.87 4.50
CA ARG A 304 -11.02 -16.07 3.80
C ARG A 304 -10.90 -17.26 4.74
N LYS A 305 -11.97 -18.07 4.83
CA LYS A 305 -11.86 -19.38 5.45
C LYS A 305 -10.91 -20.23 4.59
N PRO A 306 -9.97 -20.95 5.20
CA PRO A 306 -9.10 -21.89 4.48
C PRO A 306 -9.91 -22.98 3.77
#